data_AF-K1UZ00-F1
#
_entry.id   AF-K1UZ00-F1
#
_cell.length_a   1.000
_cell.length_b   1.000
_cell.length_c   1.000
_cell.angle_alpha   90.00
_cell.angle_beta   90.00
_cell.angle_gamma   90.00
#
_symmetry.space_group_name_H-M   'P 1'
#
loop_
_entity.id
_entity.type
_entity.pdbx_description
1 polymer ?
#
loop_
_entity_poly.entity_id
_entity_poly.type
_entity_poly.pdbx_seq_one_letter_code
_entity_poly.pdbx_strand_id
1 'polypeptide(L)'
;MPFSWELLRGKTVIGGRAGGVPEMTLEYVMRQNGVVPGTDAAVDTTVQFNMMAGAFTGGNGDFVTLFEPTATEVAQAGKGYILASIGQESGEIPYTAYFASQAYIHDHADIVQRFTNAIARAQKWIAEHDAAQTAEIIAPQFPDTSVPVLTQVVQRYKDIDAWNATPVMTRSS
;
A
#
# COMPACT_ATOMS: atom_id res chain seq x y z
N MET A 1 -7.26 -20.27 12.90
CA MET A 1 -6.44 -20.85 11.83
C MET A 1 -5.68 -19.72 11.16
N PRO A 2 -4.41 -19.90 10.77
CA PRO A 2 -3.69 -18.88 9.99
C PRO A 2 -4.42 -18.62 8.67
N PHE A 3 -4.30 -17.40 8.15
CA PHE A 3 -4.84 -17.06 6.84
C PHE A 3 -4.20 -17.95 5.76
N SER A 4 -5.00 -18.35 4.78
CA SER A 4 -4.56 -19.00 3.55
C SER A 4 -5.29 -18.37 2.39
N TRP A 5 -4.57 -18.12 1.29
CA TRP A 5 -5.12 -17.56 0.06
C TRP A 5 -6.25 -18.41 -0.53
N GLU A 6 -6.26 -19.72 -0.26
CA GLU A 6 -7.35 -20.63 -0.63
C GLU A 6 -8.72 -20.22 -0.05
N LEU A 7 -8.74 -19.46 1.05
CA LEU A 7 -9.97 -18.93 1.62
C LEU A 7 -10.69 -17.93 0.70
N LEU A 8 -10.00 -17.39 -0.33
CA LEU A 8 -10.61 -16.50 -1.31
C LEU A 8 -11.46 -17.23 -2.35
N ARG A 9 -11.31 -18.57 -2.52
CA ARG A 9 -12.05 -19.29 -3.56
C ARG A 9 -13.56 -19.26 -3.30
N GLY A 10 -14.33 -18.90 -4.33
CA GLY A 10 -15.78 -18.70 -4.28
C GLY A 10 -16.21 -17.45 -3.52
N LYS A 11 -15.28 -16.56 -3.17
CA LYS A 11 -15.53 -15.37 -2.36
C LYS A 11 -15.43 -14.09 -3.18
N THR A 12 -15.95 -13.00 -2.62
CA THR A 12 -15.84 -11.66 -3.21
C THR A 12 -14.80 -10.85 -2.44
N VAL A 13 -13.83 -10.29 -3.17
CA VAL A 13 -12.79 -9.42 -2.65
C VAL A 13 -12.99 -8.02 -3.22
N ILE A 14 -13.12 -7.01 -2.37
CA ILE A 14 -13.09 -5.61 -2.81
C ILE A 14 -11.63 -5.23 -3.03
N GLY A 15 -11.21 -5.20 -4.31
CA GLY A 15 -9.82 -4.96 -4.72
C GLY A 15 -9.48 -3.49 -5.04
N GLY A 16 -10.51 -2.66 -5.23
CA GLY A 16 -10.35 -1.24 -5.54
C GLY A 16 -10.32 -0.98 -7.05
N ARG A 17 -10.18 0.29 -7.44
CA ARG A 17 -10.37 0.70 -8.85
C ARG A 17 -9.45 -0.06 -9.82
N ALA A 18 -10.04 -0.62 -10.87
CA ALA A 18 -9.33 -1.30 -11.96
C ALA A 18 -8.15 -0.47 -12.52
N GLY A 19 -7.02 -1.14 -12.75
CA GLY A 19 -5.81 -0.54 -13.32
C GLY A 19 -5.04 0.36 -12.35
N GLY A 20 -5.45 0.40 -11.07
CA GLY A 20 -4.64 0.97 -10.00
C GLY A 20 -3.60 -0.04 -9.53
N VAL A 21 -2.38 0.43 -9.21
CA VAL A 21 -1.32 -0.39 -8.59
C VAL A 21 -1.84 -1.27 -7.44
N PRO A 22 -2.70 -0.81 -6.51
CA PRO A 22 -3.13 -1.63 -5.38
C PRO A 22 -3.93 -2.86 -5.81
N GLU A 23 -4.84 -2.68 -6.77
CA GLU A 23 -5.69 -3.73 -7.33
C GLU A 23 -4.84 -4.71 -8.16
N MET A 24 -3.95 -4.19 -9.01
CA MET A 24 -3.03 -5.01 -9.79
C MET A 24 -2.08 -5.82 -8.90
N THR A 25 -1.58 -5.25 -7.81
CA THR A 25 -0.73 -5.94 -6.84
C THR A 25 -1.51 -7.04 -6.12
N LEU A 26 -2.76 -6.78 -5.71
CA LEU A 26 -3.62 -7.82 -5.13
C LEU A 26 -3.77 -9.00 -6.09
N GLU A 27 -4.18 -8.73 -7.34
CA GLU A 27 -4.36 -9.78 -8.33
C GLU A 27 -3.06 -10.55 -8.64
N TYR A 28 -1.93 -9.84 -8.68
CA TYR A 28 -0.61 -10.47 -8.84
C TYR A 28 -0.35 -11.45 -7.70
N VAL A 29 -0.54 -11.04 -6.44
CA VAL A 29 -0.33 -11.90 -5.27
C VAL A 29 -1.32 -13.07 -5.23
N MET A 30 -2.58 -12.85 -5.61
CA MET A 30 -3.57 -13.92 -5.74
C MET A 30 -3.07 -15.00 -6.72
N ARG A 31 -2.58 -14.58 -7.90
CA ARG A 31 -2.05 -15.51 -8.92
C ARG A 31 -0.78 -16.23 -8.45
N GLN A 32 0.14 -15.54 -7.76
CA GLN A 32 1.32 -16.18 -7.15
C GLN A 32 0.92 -17.28 -6.14
N ASN A 33 -0.22 -17.10 -5.47
CA ASN A 33 -0.77 -18.05 -4.52
C ASN A 33 -1.81 -19.01 -5.14
N GLY A 34 -1.87 -19.11 -6.47
CA GLY A 34 -2.69 -20.09 -7.18
C GLY A 34 -4.19 -19.77 -7.26
N VAL A 35 -4.62 -18.57 -6.86
CA VAL A 35 -6.00 -18.10 -6.97
C VAL A 35 -6.12 -17.20 -8.20
N VAL A 36 -6.95 -17.57 -9.18
CA VAL A 36 -7.14 -16.80 -10.41
C VAL A 36 -8.27 -15.77 -10.21
N PRO A 37 -7.97 -14.45 -10.22
CA PRO A 37 -8.98 -13.39 -10.12
C PRO A 37 -10.03 -13.50 -11.24
N GLY A 38 -11.31 -13.31 -10.90
CA GLY A 38 -12.45 -13.40 -11.81
C GLY A 38 -12.86 -14.83 -12.19
N THR A 39 -12.08 -15.85 -11.82
CA THR A 39 -12.41 -17.27 -12.04
C THR A 39 -12.62 -17.98 -10.71
N ASP A 40 -11.61 -17.96 -9.84
CA ASP A 40 -11.64 -18.60 -8.54
C ASP A 40 -12.27 -17.71 -7.47
N ALA A 41 -12.10 -16.40 -7.58
CA ALA A 41 -12.65 -15.40 -6.67
C ALA A 41 -13.16 -14.20 -7.47
N ALA A 42 -14.30 -13.64 -7.06
CA ALA A 42 -14.78 -12.38 -7.63
C ALA A 42 -13.94 -11.23 -7.06
N VAL A 43 -13.39 -10.38 -7.93
CA VAL A 43 -12.68 -9.16 -7.51
C VAL A 43 -13.52 -7.96 -7.93
N ASP A 44 -14.11 -7.27 -6.96
CA ASP A 44 -14.86 -6.05 -7.19
C ASP A 44 -13.90 -4.88 -7.37
N THR A 45 -13.80 -4.43 -8.62
CA THR A 45 -12.94 -3.32 -9.04
C THR A 45 -13.70 -2.00 -9.24
N THR A 46 -14.98 -1.95 -8.86
CA THR A 46 -15.86 -0.80 -9.06
C THR A 46 -15.82 0.19 -7.89
N VAL A 47 -15.38 -0.25 -6.71
CA VAL A 47 -15.34 0.56 -5.50
C VAL A 47 -14.08 1.44 -5.49
N GLN A 48 -14.29 2.75 -5.33
CA GLN A 48 -13.18 3.71 -5.20
C GLN A 48 -12.46 3.55 -3.85
N PHE A 49 -11.16 3.82 -3.81
CA PHE A 49 -10.31 3.60 -2.64
C PHE A 49 -10.87 4.18 -1.34
N ASN A 50 -11.37 5.41 -1.37
CA ASN A 50 -11.95 6.09 -0.20
C ASN A 50 -13.27 5.45 0.30
N MET A 51 -13.94 4.65 -0.53
CA MET A 51 -15.22 4.00 -0.21
C MET A 51 -15.06 2.54 0.22
N MET A 52 -13.88 1.93 0.03
CA MET A 52 -13.67 0.49 0.24
C MET A 52 -13.95 0.04 1.68
N ALA A 53 -13.48 0.79 2.68
CA ALA A 53 -13.72 0.46 4.09
C ALA A 53 -15.21 0.55 4.45
N GLY A 54 -15.91 1.58 3.93
CA GLY A 54 -17.35 1.74 4.12
C GLY A 54 -18.14 0.60 3.45
N ALA A 55 -17.78 0.23 2.22
CA ALA A 55 -18.41 -0.87 1.50
C ALA A 55 -18.24 -2.20 2.27
N PHE A 56 -17.01 -2.52 2.69
CA PHE A 56 -16.74 -3.74 3.46
C PHE A 56 -17.53 -3.80 4.77
N THR A 57 -17.45 -2.73 5.57
CA THR A 57 -18.15 -2.69 6.86
C THR A 57 -19.67 -2.59 6.74
N GLY A 58 -20.18 -2.19 5.57
CA GLY A 58 -21.59 -2.25 5.19
C GLY A 58 -22.08 -3.63 4.74
N GLY A 59 -21.19 -4.62 4.66
CA GLY A 59 -21.51 -6.00 4.27
C GLY A 59 -21.27 -6.32 2.80
N ASN A 60 -20.61 -5.45 2.04
CA ASN A 60 -20.21 -5.75 0.67
C ASN A 60 -18.89 -6.54 0.69
N GLY A 61 -18.86 -7.68 0.00
CA GLY A 61 -17.66 -8.51 -0.11
C GLY A 61 -17.34 -9.32 1.16
N ASP A 62 -16.60 -10.41 0.97
CA ASP A 62 -16.09 -11.25 2.06
C ASP A 62 -14.71 -10.76 2.55
N PHE A 63 -13.93 -10.11 1.66
CA PHE A 63 -12.60 -9.57 1.94
C PHE A 63 -12.42 -8.18 1.31
N VAL A 64 -11.47 -7.41 1.82
CA VAL A 64 -11.10 -6.09 1.29
C VAL A 64 -9.61 -5.84 1.44
N THR A 65 -9.00 -5.15 0.48
CA THR A 65 -7.67 -4.56 0.65
C THR A 65 -7.79 -3.12 1.10
N LEU A 66 -7.13 -2.75 2.21
CA LEU A 66 -7.13 -1.40 2.74
C LEU A 66 -5.70 -0.93 2.98
N PHE A 67 -5.49 0.38 2.83
CA PHE A 67 -4.26 1.03 3.24
C PHE A 67 -4.26 1.30 4.74
N GLU A 68 -3.07 1.42 5.32
CA GLU A 68 -2.94 2.02 6.64
C GLU A 68 -3.12 3.54 6.56
N PRO A 69 -3.65 4.20 7.61
CA PRO A 69 -4.07 3.63 8.90
C PRO A 69 -5.47 2.98 8.89
N THR A 70 -6.22 3.08 7.78
CA THR A 70 -7.62 2.64 7.70
C THR A 70 -7.80 1.15 8.01
N ALA A 71 -6.87 0.29 7.59
CA ALA A 71 -6.89 -1.13 7.92
C ALA A 71 -6.85 -1.36 9.45
N THR A 72 -5.93 -0.68 10.15
CA THR A 72 -5.82 -0.73 11.61
C THR A 72 -7.07 -0.20 12.30
N GLU A 73 -7.63 0.91 11.83
CA GLU A 73 -8.84 1.52 12.39
C GLU A 73 -10.06 0.59 12.28
N VAL A 74 -10.26 -0.06 11.12
CA VAL A 74 -11.33 -1.06 10.92
C VAL A 74 -11.18 -2.24 11.88
N ALA A 75 -9.96 -2.73 12.09
CA ALA A 75 -9.69 -3.83 13.00
C ALA A 75 -9.91 -3.43 14.47
N GLN A 76 -9.44 -2.26 14.88
CA GLN A 76 -9.64 -1.73 16.25
C GLN A 76 -11.12 -1.47 16.55
N ALA A 77 -11.91 -1.08 15.55
CA ALA A 77 -13.36 -0.93 15.68
C ALA A 77 -14.11 -2.28 15.76
N GLY A 78 -13.42 -3.43 15.68
CA GLY A 78 -14.01 -4.76 15.71
C GLY A 78 -14.82 -5.11 14.46
N LYS A 79 -14.60 -4.40 13.35
CA LYS A 79 -15.35 -4.56 12.09
C LYS A 79 -14.63 -5.42 11.06
N GLY A 80 -13.51 -6.03 11.44
CA GLY A 80 -12.71 -6.90 10.58
C GLY A 80 -11.42 -7.34 11.28
N TYR A 81 -10.61 -8.11 10.56
CA TYR A 81 -9.32 -8.58 11.01
C TYR A 81 -8.27 -8.37 9.91
N ILE A 82 -7.06 -8.00 10.29
CA ILE A 82 -5.94 -7.95 9.35
C ILE A 82 -5.43 -9.38 9.16
N LEU A 83 -5.51 -9.90 7.94
CA LEU A 83 -5.20 -11.30 7.62
C LEU A 83 -3.79 -11.48 7.04
N ALA A 84 -3.34 -10.53 6.22
CA ALA A 84 -2.04 -10.57 5.55
C ALA A 84 -1.60 -9.15 5.14
N SER A 85 -0.32 -8.99 4.81
CA SER A 85 0.23 -7.79 4.18
C SER A 85 0.43 -8.06 2.69
N ILE A 86 -0.40 -7.45 1.85
CA ILE A 86 -0.26 -7.57 0.38
C ILE A 86 1.11 -7.07 -0.08
N GLY A 87 1.62 -5.99 0.52
CA GLY A 87 2.94 -5.46 0.19
C GLY A 87 4.05 -6.46 0.48
N GLN A 88 4.00 -7.14 1.63
CA GLN A 88 4.96 -8.18 1.99
C GLN A 88 4.89 -9.37 1.04
N GLU A 89 3.69 -9.84 0.72
CA GLU A 89 3.45 -10.98 -0.17
C GLU A 89 3.83 -10.69 -1.62
N SER A 90 3.78 -9.43 -2.03
CA SER A 90 4.09 -9.02 -3.40
C SER A 90 5.58 -9.04 -3.73
N GLY A 91 6.44 -9.05 -2.71
CA GLY A 91 7.87 -8.86 -2.89
C GLY A 91 8.19 -7.46 -3.39
N GLU A 92 9.27 -7.33 -4.16
CA GLU A 92 9.72 -6.03 -4.66
C GLU A 92 8.87 -5.57 -5.84
N ILE A 93 8.06 -4.53 -5.62
CA ILE A 93 7.26 -3.87 -6.66
C ILE A 93 7.48 -2.35 -6.57
N PRO A 94 7.72 -1.64 -7.69
CA PRO A 94 7.79 -0.19 -7.70
C PRO A 94 6.39 0.41 -7.46
N TYR A 95 6.00 0.52 -6.20
CA TYR A 95 4.64 0.89 -5.80
C TYR A 95 4.30 2.35 -6.12
N THR A 96 5.23 3.26 -5.83
CA THR A 96 5.09 4.69 -6.10
C THR A 96 6.28 5.16 -6.94
N ALA A 97 5.98 5.74 -8.10
CA ALA A 97 6.97 6.36 -8.97
C ALA A 97 6.55 7.79 -9.32
N TYR A 98 7.53 8.68 -9.40
CA TYR A 98 7.34 10.03 -9.93
C TYR A 98 7.76 10.06 -11.39
N PHE A 99 6.91 10.58 -12.26
CA PHE A 99 7.18 10.70 -13.68
C PHE A 99 6.83 12.10 -14.17
N ALA A 100 7.60 12.55 -15.16
CA ALA A 100 7.36 13.79 -15.89
C ALA A 100 7.60 13.54 -17.38
N SER A 101 7.13 14.44 -18.25
CA SER A 101 7.40 14.32 -19.68
C SER A 101 8.91 14.43 -19.95
N GLN A 102 9.37 13.76 -21.00
CA GLN A 102 10.78 13.83 -21.42
C GLN A 102 11.22 15.29 -21.67
N ALA A 103 10.34 16.09 -22.27
CA ALA A 103 10.56 17.52 -22.48
C ALA A 103 10.74 18.27 -21.15
N TYR A 104 9.88 18.04 -20.16
CA TYR A 104 10.01 18.68 -18.84
C TYR A 104 11.32 18.30 -18.14
N ILE A 105 11.70 17.02 -18.19
CA ILE A 105 12.95 16.54 -17.59
C ILE A 105 14.16 17.20 -18.25
N HIS A 106 14.14 17.34 -19.57
CA HIS A 106 15.19 18.01 -20.33
C HIS A 106 15.26 19.52 -20.02
N ASP A 107 14.13 20.22 -20.10
CA ASP A 107 14.07 21.67 -20.00
C ASP A 107 14.21 22.18 -18.55
N HIS A 108 13.97 21.30 -17.56
CA HIS A 108 14.02 21.59 -16.14
C HIS A 108 14.88 20.60 -15.35
N ALA A 109 16.01 20.18 -15.94
CA ALA A 109 16.91 19.19 -15.35
C ALA A 109 17.35 19.56 -13.92
N ASP A 110 17.53 20.86 -13.63
CA ASP A 110 17.90 21.35 -12.31
C ASP A 110 16.76 21.19 -11.27
N ILE A 111 15.50 21.41 -11.67
CA ILE A 111 14.32 21.19 -10.82
C ILE A 111 14.17 19.71 -10.53
N VAL A 112 14.25 18.87 -11.56
CA VAL A 112 14.15 17.41 -11.41
C VAL A 112 15.24 16.90 -10.47
N GLN A 113 16.49 17.33 -10.65
CA GLN A 113 17.59 16.92 -9.77
C GLN A 113 17.36 17.36 -8.31
N ARG A 114 16.88 18.59 -8.08
CA ARG A 114 16.56 19.06 -6.72
C ARG A 114 15.42 18.27 -6.07
N PHE A 115 14.40 17.94 -6.85
CA PHE A 115 13.30 17.08 -6.38
C PHE A 115 13.82 15.68 -6.02
N THR A 116 14.58 15.03 -6.90
CA THR A 116 15.20 13.72 -6.63
C THR A 116 16.11 13.77 -5.40
N ASN A 117 16.88 14.84 -5.20
CA ASN A 117 17.70 15.03 -4.00
C ASN A 117 16.86 15.12 -2.71
N ALA A 118 15.69 15.78 -2.77
CA ALA A 118 14.79 15.87 -1.63
C ALA A 118 14.23 14.48 -1.27
N ILE A 119 13.80 13.71 -2.27
CA ILE A 119 13.34 12.33 -2.08
C ILE A 119 14.45 11.45 -1.49
N ALA A 120 15.68 11.53 -2.04
CA ALA A 120 16.83 10.77 -1.52
C ALA A 120 17.13 11.09 -0.05
N ARG A 121 17.05 12.38 0.33
CA ARG A 121 17.25 12.80 1.73
C ARG A 121 16.15 12.27 2.64
N ALA A 122 14.90 12.30 2.20
CA ALA A 122 13.77 11.76 2.95
C ALA A 122 13.89 10.24 3.16
N GLN A 123 14.19 9.50 2.09
CA GLN A 123 14.41 8.04 2.15
C GLN A 123 15.54 7.67 3.11
N LYS A 124 16.69 8.35 2.98
CA LYS A 124 17.81 8.15 3.90
C LYS A 124 17.41 8.45 5.35
N TRP A 125 16.70 9.55 5.59
CA TRP A 125 16.28 9.93 6.92
C TRP A 125 15.36 8.87 7.54
N ILE A 126 14.34 8.39 6.80
CA ILE A 126 13.41 7.35 7.28
C ILE A 126 14.15 6.05 7.61
N ALA A 127 15.14 5.67 6.81
CA ALA A 127 15.96 4.49 7.06
C ALA A 127 16.77 4.61 8.37
N GLU A 128 17.33 5.79 8.64
CA GLU A 128 18.22 6.06 9.79
C GLU A 128 17.49 6.37 11.12
N HIS A 129 16.18 6.64 11.09
CA HIS A 129 15.39 7.07 12.25
C HIS A 129 14.33 6.05 12.66
N ASP A 130 13.86 6.09 13.90
CA ASP A 130 12.83 5.14 14.34
C ASP A 130 11.42 5.49 13.80
N ALA A 131 10.48 4.56 13.98
CA ALA A 131 9.11 4.73 13.50
C ALA A 131 8.36 5.87 14.20
N ALA A 132 8.69 6.16 15.47
CA ALA A 132 8.02 7.22 16.23
C ALA A 132 8.45 8.60 15.73
N GLN A 133 9.74 8.79 15.43
CA GLN A 133 10.25 10.02 14.85
C GLN A 133 9.62 10.30 13.48
N THR A 134 9.46 9.27 12.65
CA THR A 134 8.77 9.40 11.35
C THR A 134 7.28 9.72 11.55
N ALA A 135 6.61 9.08 12.51
CA ALA A 135 5.20 9.31 12.82
C ALA A 135 4.93 10.77 13.23
N GLU A 136 5.78 11.35 14.08
CA GLU A 136 5.69 12.76 14.49
C GLU A 136 5.79 13.73 13.29
N ILE A 137 6.67 13.44 12.32
CA ILE A 137 6.82 14.28 11.11
C ILE A 137 5.55 14.27 10.27
N ILE A 138 4.94 13.10 10.09
CA ILE A 138 3.77 12.96 9.21
C ILE A 138 2.44 13.27 9.89
N ALA A 139 2.40 13.32 11.23
CA ALA A 139 1.17 13.55 12.01
C ALA A 139 0.31 14.75 11.53
N PRO A 140 0.88 15.91 11.15
CA PRO A 140 0.07 17.02 10.63
C PRO A 140 -0.69 16.71 9.33
N GLN A 141 -0.31 15.67 8.58
CA GLN A 141 -0.99 15.20 7.37
C GLN A 141 -2.13 14.23 7.67
N PHE A 142 -2.23 13.72 8.91
CA PHE A 142 -3.23 12.75 9.36
C PHE A 142 -3.93 13.27 10.64
N PRO A 143 -4.71 14.36 10.54
CA PRO A 143 -5.27 15.06 11.71
C PRO A 143 -6.20 14.19 12.56
N ASP A 144 -6.78 13.15 11.96
CA ASP A 144 -7.73 12.24 12.60
C ASP A 144 -7.06 10.97 13.16
N THR A 145 -5.74 10.79 12.96
CA THR A 145 -5.00 9.60 13.40
C THR A 145 -3.96 9.96 14.46
N SER A 146 -4.01 9.29 15.61
CA SER A 146 -3.07 9.55 16.71
C SER A 146 -1.63 9.13 16.37
N VAL A 147 -0.63 9.85 16.90
CA VAL A 147 0.79 9.50 16.75
C VAL A 147 1.09 8.04 17.13
N PRO A 148 0.55 7.47 18.24
CA PRO A 148 0.78 6.05 18.55
C PRO A 148 0.29 5.07 17.49
N VAL A 149 -0.80 5.39 16.77
CA VAL A 149 -1.29 4.58 15.64
C VAL A 149 -0.36 4.75 14.44
N LEU A 150 0.02 5.99 14.12
CA LEU A 150 0.98 6.26 13.04
C LEU A 150 2.33 5.57 13.27
N THR A 151 2.83 5.53 14.51
CA THR A 151 4.07 4.79 14.86
C THR A 151 3.95 3.30 14.55
N GLN A 152 2.81 2.68 14.88
CA GLN A 152 2.57 1.27 14.55
C GLN A 152 2.53 1.05 13.04
N VAL A 153 1.83 1.91 12.31
CA VAL A 153 1.74 1.87 10.85
C VAL A 153 3.12 2.00 10.20
N VAL A 154 3.89 3.00 10.62
CA VAL A 154 5.25 3.21 10.11
C VAL A 154 6.12 2.00 10.41
N GLN A 155 6.06 1.46 11.64
CA GLN A 155 6.85 0.29 12.01
C GLN A 155 6.52 -0.90 11.09
N ARG A 156 5.23 -1.17 10.82
CA ARG A 156 4.83 -2.24 9.90
C ARG A 156 5.39 -2.08 8.49
N TYR A 157 5.48 -0.84 7.99
CA TYR A 157 6.11 -0.56 6.70
C TYR A 157 7.63 -0.72 6.74
N LYS A 158 8.29 -0.34 7.84
CA LYS A 158 9.74 -0.58 8.02
C LYS A 158 10.05 -2.08 8.09
N ASP A 159 9.23 -2.87 8.79
CA ASP A 159 9.43 -4.30 8.99
C ASP A 159 9.42 -5.11 7.68
N ILE A 160 8.77 -4.58 6.64
CA ILE A 160 8.68 -5.22 5.32
C ILE A 160 9.56 -4.54 4.26
N ASP A 161 10.44 -3.62 4.67
CA ASP A 161 11.29 -2.82 3.78
C ASP A 161 10.50 -2.07 2.68
N ALA A 162 9.35 -1.49 3.05
CA ALA A 162 8.43 -0.87 2.08
C ALA A 162 9.00 0.38 1.38
N TRP A 163 10.06 1.00 1.93
CA TRP A 163 10.64 2.23 1.39
C TRP A 163 12.08 2.01 0.97
N ASN A 164 12.36 2.22 -0.32
CA ASN A 164 13.73 2.14 -0.84
C ASN A 164 14.66 3.11 -0.09
N ALA A 165 15.89 2.66 0.20
CA ALA A 165 16.94 3.49 0.78
C ALA A 165 17.49 4.56 -0.18
N THR A 166 17.24 4.41 -1.49
CA THR A 166 17.66 5.35 -2.53
C THR A 166 16.57 5.54 -3.60
N PRO A 167 16.57 6.64 -4.38
CA PRO A 167 15.58 6.86 -5.42
C PRO A 167 15.92 6.13 -6.73
N VAL A 168 16.86 5.18 -6.70
CA VAL A 168 17.27 4.41 -7.87
C VAL A 168 16.21 3.35 -8.16
N MET A 169 15.75 3.32 -9.41
CA MET A 169 14.93 2.24 -9.94
C MET A 169 15.81 1.37 -10.84
N THR A 170 16.06 0.13 -10.43
CA THR A 170 16.79 -0.85 -11.23
C THR A 170 15.84 -1.50 -12.24
N ARG A 171 16.38 -1.98 -13.36
CA ARG A 171 15.62 -2.90 -14.22
C ARG A 171 15.50 -4.23 -13.48
N SER A 172 14.33 -4.85 -13.55
CA SER A 172 14.17 -6.24 -13.13
C SER A 172 15.13 -7.11 -13.95
N SER A 173 15.97 -7.87 -13.23
CA SER A 173 16.87 -8.89 -13.79
C SER A 173 16.13 -10.09 -14.33
#